data_AF-A0A0E3N7P0-F1
#
_entry.id   AF-A0A0E3N7P0-F1
#
_cell.length_a   1.000
_cell.length_b   1.000
_cell.length_c   1.000
_cell.angle_alpha   90.00
_cell.angle_beta   90.00
_cell.angle_gamma   90.00
#
_symmetry.space_group_name_H-M   'P 1'
#
loop_
_entity.id
_entity.type
_entity.pdbx_description
1 polymer ?
#
loop_
_entity_poly.entity_id
_entity_poly.type
_entity_poly.pdbx_seq_one_letter_code
_entity_poly.pdbx_strand_id
1 'polypeptide(L)'
;MVRSDANTRISNSRDPYYTLMRRIFQEDATAIRGQKFLTIIEERQAAGKAVRTDEWKYLLEELQIGRASFYAMRNKLLGAGLISIKNKEYRLSGQFSKDLVDMARWWWTAVLNQPEENL
;
A
#
# COMPACT_ATOMS: atom_id res chain seq x y z
N MET A 1 4.97 34.13 28.05
CA MET A 1 4.54 33.79 26.69
C MET A 1 5.48 32.71 26.19
N VAL A 2 5.13 31.44 26.40
CA VAL A 2 6.02 30.30 26.14
C VAL A 2 5.88 29.92 24.66
N ARG A 3 6.97 30.05 23.90
CA ARG A 3 7.14 29.39 22.60
C ARG A 3 7.55 27.95 22.91
N SER A 4 6.62 27.01 22.87
CA SER A 4 6.93 25.59 23.09
C SER A 4 7.02 24.87 21.75
N ASP A 5 8.27 24.64 21.37
CA ASP A 5 8.80 23.42 20.76
C ASP A 5 8.13 22.89 19.49
N ALA A 6 8.60 23.44 18.38
CA ALA A 6 8.83 22.71 17.13
C ALA A 6 9.82 21.56 17.36
N ASN A 7 9.42 20.48 18.04
CA ASN A 7 10.11 19.19 18.00
C ASN A 7 9.34 18.08 18.74
N THR A 8 8.05 17.93 18.47
CA THR A 8 7.35 16.67 18.81
C THR A 8 7.82 15.57 17.87
N ARG A 9 9.08 15.18 18.05
CA ARG A 9 9.63 13.83 17.94
C ARG A 9 8.66 12.90 17.22
N ILE A 10 8.81 12.84 15.89
CA ILE A 10 8.20 11.85 15.01
C ILE A 10 8.63 10.48 15.55
N SER A 11 7.81 9.94 16.43
CA SER A 11 8.09 8.72 17.19
C SER A 11 8.05 7.53 16.24
N ASN A 12 9.11 6.73 16.26
CA ASN A 12 9.41 5.42 15.66
C ASN A 12 8.27 4.36 15.57
N SER A 13 7.02 4.69 15.24
CA SER A 13 5.92 3.72 15.16
C SER A 13 4.74 4.15 14.25
N ARG A 14 5.03 4.55 13.01
CA ARG A 14 3.97 4.64 11.98
C ARG A 14 4.50 4.06 10.68
N ASP A 15 4.17 2.79 10.45
CA ASP A 15 4.33 2.17 9.14
C ASP A 15 3.40 2.89 8.13
N PRO A 16 3.94 3.53 7.08
CA PRO A 16 3.14 4.25 6.12
C PRO A 16 2.16 3.37 5.35
N TYR A 17 2.54 2.12 5.08
CA TYR A 17 1.65 1.14 4.47
C TYR A 17 0.49 0.84 5.40
N TYR A 18 0.74 0.56 6.68
CA TYR A 18 -0.33 0.28 7.64
C TYR A 18 -1.32 1.45 7.78
N THR A 19 -0.81 2.68 7.87
CA THR A 19 -1.65 3.89 8.00
C THR A 19 -2.59 4.07 6.82
N LEU A 20 -2.08 3.82 5.60
CA LEU A 20 -2.87 3.83 4.38
C LEU A 20 -3.89 2.69 4.34
N MET A 21 -3.50 1.48 4.74
CA MET A 21 -4.39 0.33 4.79
C MET A 21 -5.58 0.56 5.75
N ARG A 22 -5.34 1.19 6.90
CA ARG A 22 -6.39 1.55 7.87
C ARG A 22 -7.44 2.54 7.36
N ARG A 23 -7.16 3.27 6.26
CA ARG A 23 -8.14 4.15 5.61
C ARG A 23 -8.96 3.45 4.53
N ILE A 24 -8.40 2.42 3.91
CA ILE A 24 -9.08 1.63 2.86
C ILE A 24 -9.92 0.50 3.48
N PHE A 25 -9.44 -0.06 4.59
CA PHE A 25 -10.03 -1.20 5.27
C PHE A 25 -10.47 -0.81 6.68
N GLN A 26 -11.74 -1.08 6.98
CA GLN A 26 -12.31 -0.86 8.32
C GLN A 26 -11.76 -1.88 9.32
N GLU A 27 -11.59 -3.13 8.89
CA GLU A 27 -11.10 -4.22 9.72
C GLU A 27 -9.57 -4.23 9.79
N ASP A 28 -9.04 -4.37 11.01
CA ASP A 28 -7.61 -4.36 11.27
C ASP A 28 -6.86 -5.50 10.57
N ALA A 29 -7.39 -6.72 10.68
CA ALA A 29 -6.81 -7.90 10.06
C ALA A 29 -6.68 -7.73 8.54
N THR A 30 -7.69 -7.12 7.90
CA THR A 30 -7.66 -6.86 6.45
C THR A 30 -6.65 -5.77 6.11
N ALA A 31 -6.47 -4.76 6.97
CA ALA A 31 -5.44 -3.75 6.79
C ALA A 31 -4.02 -4.34 6.86
N ILE A 32 -3.73 -5.19 7.85
CA ILE A 32 -2.44 -5.88 8.00
C ILE A 32 -2.15 -6.74 6.77
N ARG A 33 -3.16 -7.47 6.26
CA ARG A 33 -3.01 -8.29 5.05
C ARG A 33 -2.80 -7.46 3.80
N GLY A 34 -3.49 -6.33 3.68
CA GLY A 34 -3.29 -5.39 2.58
C GLY A 34 -1.86 -4.86 2.56
N GLN A 35 -1.33 -4.48 3.73
CA GLN A 35 0.06 -4.05 3.91
C GLN A 35 1.02 -5.16 3.47
N LYS A 36 0.88 -6.38 4.02
CA LYS A 36 1.74 -7.51 3.64
C LYS A 36 1.69 -7.79 2.14
N PHE A 37 0.52 -7.70 1.52
CA PHE A 37 0.38 -7.91 0.08
C PHE A 37 1.14 -6.85 -0.74
N LEU A 38 1.05 -5.57 -0.35
CA LEU A 38 1.80 -4.51 -1.01
C LEU A 38 3.31 -4.66 -0.82
N THR A 39 3.77 -5.04 0.37
CA THR A 39 5.19 -5.33 0.64
C THR A 39 5.70 -6.47 -0.24
N ILE A 40 4.95 -7.57 -0.38
CA ILE A 40 5.32 -8.68 -1.27
C ILE A 40 5.47 -8.18 -2.71
N ILE A 41 4.55 -7.34 -3.20
CA ILE A 41 4.63 -6.79 -4.55
C ILE A 41 5.87 -5.90 -4.70
N GLU A 42 6.14 -5.02 -3.74
CA GLU A 42 7.30 -4.13 -3.72
C GLU A 42 8.61 -4.91 -3.82
N GLU A 43 8.82 -5.87 -2.91
CA GLU A 43 10.04 -6.67 -2.82
C GLU A 43 10.26 -7.50 -4.09
N ARG A 44 9.21 -8.18 -4.57
CA ARG A 44 9.24 -8.98 -5.80
C ARG A 44 9.51 -8.12 -7.03
N GLN A 45 8.93 -6.92 -7.10
CA GLN A 45 9.16 -5.98 -8.18
C GLN A 45 10.61 -5.46 -8.16
N ALA A 46 11.12 -5.07 -6.99
CA ALA A 46 12.50 -4.61 -6.81
C ALA A 46 13.51 -5.71 -7.17
N ALA A 47 13.18 -6.98 -6.89
CA ALA A 47 13.98 -8.14 -7.27
C ALA A 47 13.87 -8.54 -8.77
N GLY A 48 13.12 -7.79 -9.59
CA GLY A 48 12.92 -8.10 -11.02
C GLY A 48 12.08 -9.34 -11.28
N LYS A 49 11.35 -9.83 -10.26
CA LYS A 49 10.49 -11.01 -10.33
C LYS A 49 9.08 -10.62 -9.92
N ALA A 50 8.41 -9.71 -10.61
CA ALA A 50 7.09 -9.22 -10.19
C ALA A 50 6.08 -10.36 -9.95
N VAL A 51 5.15 -10.19 -9.00
CA VAL A 51 4.16 -11.21 -8.65
C VAL A 51 3.15 -11.37 -9.79
N ARG A 52 2.99 -12.57 -10.32
CA ARG A 52 2.01 -12.85 -11.35
C ARG A 52 0.63 -13.10 -10.77
N THR A 53 -0.41 -12.78 -11.54
CA THR A 53 -1.81 -12.97 -11.13
C THR A 53 -2.21 -14.43 -10.97
N ASP A 54 -1.49 -15.36 -11.61
CA ASP A 54 -1.68 -16.81 -11.48
C ASP A 54 -1.01 -17.40 -10.23
N GLU A 55 -0.12 -16.65 -9.55
CA GLU A 55 0.47 -16.99 -8.25
C GLU A 55 -0.51 -16.75 -7.08
N TRP A 56 -1.82 -16.63 -7.36
CA TRP A 56 -2.83 -16.31 -6.34
C TRP A 56 -2.89 -17.34 -5.21
N LYS A 57 -2.60 -18.63 -5.45
CA LYS A 57 -2.57 -19.66 -4.40
C LYS A 57 -1.51 -19.37 -3.34
N TYR A 58 -0.30 -19.05 -3.78
CA TYR A 58 0.80 -18.62 -2.91
C TYR A 58 0.39 -17.40 -2.08
N LEU A 59 -0.29 -16.43 -2.70
CA LEU A 59 -0.76 -15.25 -1.97
C LEU A 59 -1.83 -15.59 -0.92
N LEU A 60 -2.73 -16.56 -1.17
CA LEU A 60 -3.71 -16.99 -0.17
C LEU A 60 -3.02 -17.57 1.07
N GLU A 61 -2.00 -18.39 0.85
CA GLU A 61 -1.21 -19.02 1.91
C GLU A 61 -0.41 -17.97 2.68
N GLU A 62 0.32 -17.09 1.99
CA GLU A 62 1.10 -16.04 2.65
C GLU A 62 0.25 -15.07 3.47
N LEU A 63 -0.93 -14.73 2.96
CA LEU A 63 -1.81 -13.75 3.60
C LEU A 63 -2.78 -14.40 4.60
N GLN A 64 -2.78 -15.74 4.68
CA GLN A 64 -3.68 -16.53 5.53
C GLN A 64 -5.14 -16.10 5.36
N ILE A 65 -5.61 -16.08 4.10
CA ILE A 65 -6.97 -15.69 3.73
C ILE A 65 -7.63 -16.62 2.72
N GLY A 66 -8.95 -16.71 2.82
CA GLY A 66 -9.77 -17.35 1.80
C GLY A 66 -9.78 -16.58 0.48
N ARG A 67 -10.08 -17.31 -0.60
CA ARG A 67 -10.11 -16.79 -1.97
C ARG A 67 -10.99 -15.54 -2.13
N ALA A 68 -12.20 -15.56 -1.59
CA ALA A 68 -13.14 -14.43 -1.70
C ALA A 68 -12.59 -13.16 -1.04
N SER A 69 -12.06 -13.27 0.19
CA SER A 69 -11.45 -12.17 0.93
C SER A 69 -10.23 -11.61 0.21
N PHE A 70 -9.39 -12.46 -0.38
CA PHE A 70 -8.26 -12.03 -1.21
C PHE A 70 -8.71 -11.18 -2.39
N TYR A 71 -9.68 -11.66 -3.18
CA TYR A 71 -10.16 -10.91 -4.34
C TYR A 71 -10.86 -9.60 -3.94
N ALA A 72 -11.61 -9.59 -2.84
CA ALA A 72 -12.21 -8.36 -2.31
C ALA A 72 -11.14 -7.33 -1.88
N MET A 73 -10.14 -7.76 -1.13
CA MET A 73 -9.01 -6.92 -0.70
C MET A 73 -8.22 -6.39 -1.91
N ARG A 74 -7.85 -7.28 -2.83
CA ARG A 74 -7.16 -6.93 -4.07
C ARG A 74 -7.95 -5.91 -4.90
N ASN A 75 -9.25 -6.10 -5.05
CA ASN A 75 -10.10 -5.20 -5.82
C ASN A 75 -10.18 -3.81 -5.18
N LYS A 76 -10.23 -3.72 -3.85
CA LYS A 76 -10.14 -2.43 -3.16
C LYS A 76 -8.81 -1.73 -3.41
N LEU A 77 -7.69 -2.46 -3.40
CA LEU A 77 -6.37 -1.88 -3.70
C LEU A 77 -6.24 -1.42 -5.15
N LEU A 78 -6.78 -2.20 -6.10
CA LEU A 78 -6.87 -1.81 -7.52
C LEU A 78 -7.71 -0.54 -7.69
N GLY A 79 -8.90 -0.51 -7.08
CA GLY A 79 -9.80 0.66 -7.15
C GLY A 79 -9.24 1.89 -6.46
N ALA A 80 -8.45 1.71 -5.40
CA ALA A 80 -7.72 2.79 -4.73
C ALA A 80 -6.52 3.31 -5.55
N GLY A 81 -6.11 2.58 -6.60
CA GLY A 81 -5.00 2.97 -7.46
C GLY A 81 -3.62 2.61 -6.93
N LEU A 82 -3.56 1.80 -5.86
CA LEU A 82 -2.31 1.40 -5.17
C LEU A 82 -1.52 0.33 -5.91
N ILE A 83 -2.24 -0.50 -6.65
CA ILE A 83 -1.65 -1.52 -7.50
C ILE A 83 -2.30 -1.46 -8.88
N SER A 84 -1.58 -1.95 -9.88
CA SER A 84 -2.08 -2.18 -11.22
C SER A 84 -1.77 -3.61 -11.64
N ILE A 85 -2.47 -4.10 -12.66
CA ILE A 85 -2.11 -5.36 -13.33
C ILE A 85 -1.62 -5.02 -14.73
N LYS A 86 -0.34 -5.30 -15.01
CA LYS A 86 0.27 -5.14 -16.33
C LYS A 86 0.97 -6.44 -16.71
N ASN A 87 0.72 -6.95 -17.92
CA ASN A 87 1.29 -8.22 -18.39
C ASN A 87 1.05 -9.40 -17.42
N LYS A 88 -0.12 -9.44 -16.79
CA LYS A 88 -0.48 -10.42 -15.75
C LYS A 88 0.40 -10.36 -14.50
N GLU A 89 1.07 -9.24 -14.25
CA GLU A 89 1.85 -8.98 -13.03
C GLU A 89 1.20 -7.87 -12.21
N TYR A 90 1.14 -8.07 -10.90
CA TYR A 90 0.87 -6.99 -9.97
C TYR A 90 2.07 -6.05 -9.89
N ARG A 91 1.79 -4.75 -9.98
CA ARG A 91 2.79 -3.69 -9.81
C ARG A 91 2.28 -2.62 -8.89
N LEU A 92 3.15 -2.05 -8.06
CA LEU A 92 2.82 -0.84 -7.31
C LEU A 92 2.45 0.28 -8.29
N SER A 93 1.47 1.07 -7.90
CA SER A 93 0.94 2.17 -8.70
C SER A 93 0.79 3.42 -7.84
N GLY A 94 1.06 4.58 -8.45
CA GLY A 94 0.77 5.90 -7.90
C GLY A 94 -0.47 6.55 -8.53
N GLN A 95 -1.22 5.84 -9.36
CA GLN A 95 -2.46 6.34 -9.97
C GLN A 95 -3.63 6.26 -8.98
N PHE A 96 -3.47 6.90 -7.84
CA PHE A 96 -4.45 6.91 -6.77
C PHE A 96 -5.83 7.39 -7.25
N SER A 97 -6.89 6.84 -6.68
CA SER A 97 -8.24 7.38 -6.87
C SER A 97 -8.27 8.87 -6.50
N LYS A 98 -9.10 9.67 -7.19
CA LYS A 98 -9.28 11.10 -6.91
C LYS A 98 -9.64 11.38 -5.44
N ASP A 99 -10.31 10.43 -4.79
CA ASP A 99 -10.71 10.52 -3.38
C ASP A 99 -9.55 10.27 -2.39
N LEU A 100 -8.38 9.90 -2.89
CA LEU A 100 -7.16 9.60 -2.12
C LEU A 100 -5.98 10.51 -2.50
N VAL A 101 -6.21 11.61 -3.23
CA VAL A 101 -5.13 12.48 -3.76
C VAL A 101 -4.24 13.05 -2.65
N ASP A 102 -4.80 13.50 -1.53
CA ASP A 102 -3.99 14.02 -0.41
C ASP A 102 -3.08 12.93 0.19
N MET A 103 -3.54 11.68 0.16
CA MET A 103 -2.72 10.53 0.55
C MET A 103 -1.70 10.14 -0.50
N ALA A 104 -2.03 10.29 -1.78
CA ALA A 104 -1.11 10.06 -2.89
C ALA A 104 0.11 10.97 -2.77
N ARG A 105 -0.09 12.25 -2.44
CA ARG A 105 1.00 13.21 -2.22
C ARG A 105 1.86 12.84 -1.02
N TRP A 106 1.23 12.47 0.09
CA TRP A 106 1.94 11.98 1.27
C TRP A 106 2.68 10.67 1.00
N TRP A 107 2.12 9.75 0.21
CA TRP A 107 2.74 8.49 -0.19
C TRP A 107 3.95 8.69 -1.10
N TRP A 108 3.82 9.58 -2.09
CA TRP A 108 4.87 9.94 -3.05
C TRP A 108 6.12 10.48 -2.35
N THR A 109 5.91 11.30 -1.32
CA THR A 109 7.00 11.91 -0.54
C THR A 109 7.51 10.99 0.56
N ALA A 110 6.62 10.41 1.37
CA ALA A 110 7.00 9.68 2.58
C ALA A 110 7.43 8.23 2.32
N VAL A 111 7.01 7.62 1.21
CA VAL A 111 7.29 6.20 0.90
C VAL A 111 8.18 6.06 -0.32
N LEU A 112 7.91 6.80 -1.40
CA LEU A 112 8.71 6.71 -2.63
C LEU A 112 9.92 7.66 -2.66
N ASN A 113 10.08 8.52 -1.64
CA ASN A 113 11.14 9.53 -1.52
C ASN A 113 11.28 10.40 -2.79
N GLN A 114 10.15 10.75 -3.41
CA GLN A 114 10.12 11.60 -4.60
C GLN A 114 9.66 13.02 -4.26
N PRO A 115 10.22 14.05 -4.91
CA PRO A 115 9.83 15.44 -4.67
C PRO A 115 8.38 15.71 -5.15
N GLU A 116 7.66 16.56 -4.40
CA GLU A 116 6.27 16.96 -4.71
C GLU A 116 6.13 17.70 -6.05
N GLU A 117 7.22 18.29 -6.55
CA GLU A 117 7.25 19.07 -7.80
C GLU A 117 6.95 18.24 -9.06
N ASN A 118 6.95 16.90 -8.96
CA ASN A 118 6.69 15.97 -10.07
C ASN A 118 5.23 15.46 -10.14
N LEU A 119 4.31 16.02 -9.34
CA LEU A 119 2.88 15.64 -9.30
C LEU A 119 1.99 16.46 -10.25
#